data_AF-A0A665TPQ8-F1
#
_entry.id   AF-A0A665TPQ8-F1
#
_cell.length_a   1.000
_cell.length_b   1.000
_cell.length_c   1.000
_cell.angle_alpha   90.00
_cell.angle_beta   90.00
_cell.angle_gamma   90.00
#
_symmetry.space_group_name_H-M   'P 1'
#
loop_
_entity.id
_entity.type
_entity.pdbx_description
1 polymer ?
#
loop_
_entity_poly.entity_id
_entity_poly.type
_entity_poly.pdbx_seq_one_letter_code
_entity_poly.pdbx_strand_id
1 'polypeptide(L)'
;MVVIIVSAVLTGYCTLLLLFVLFQAALREKLNLHWIHKFFLSLGIAVIILGLTGFSVGWREEWSTVHLSLQATAPFLQFGFVGALTLLSPFVFECYHRAKYGSKVLIVVVFGAVSAAIFLCPLLIQSPCLIELDELPEKPKLIGHRGAPMLAPENTMMSFNRSIACGVKAFETDVQLRYDRIPFLMHDNESEFLRRTTDVKEIFPNKHFNYSGNLTWEELQSLNAGEWFIKTDPFHSVSQLSEEDKEMAKNQTIPSLLKLLNLAEQHNISVMFDLYSPNQEYDMNETINVILNSGIKQNLIFWLPPVEREIVNVTAPGFIHVYKNVTEMHNRGGNHLNSRYNEVNAEEIRDLRRKNVSVNLWTVNERWLFSLLWCAGASSVTTNSCHLLKDVDHPDWIMSHKKYTIIWIAVDFMSFLIMIGLYSFHSEKTDSSASPYFPGKHAACVTKEV
;
A
#
# COMPACT_ATOMS: atom_id res chain seq x y z
N MET A 1 3.28 -7.21 -11.90
CA MET A 1 4.76 -7.20 -11.89
C MET A 1 5.38 -6.94 -13.26
N VAL A 2 5.03 -7.70 -14.31
CA VAL A 2 5.60 -7.51 -15.67
C VAL A 2 5.40 -6.09 -16.23
N VAL A 3 4.19 -5.53 -16.13
CA VAL A 3 3.92 -4.15 -16.57
C VAL A 3 4.78 -3.13 -15.81
N ILE A 4 4.98 -3.31 -14.51
CA ILE A 4 5.80 -2.41 -13.68
C ILE A 4 7.27 -2.48 -14.14
N ILE A 5 7.80 -3.68 -14.36
CA ILE A 5 9.18 -3.87 -14.84
C ILE A 5 9.36 -3.26 -16.23
N VAL A 6 8.42 -3.53 -17.15
CA VAL A 6 8.44 -2.95 -18.51
C VAL A 6 8.37 -1.43 -18.44
N SER A 7 7.49 -0.86 -17.61
CA SER A 7 7.38 0.58 -17.41
C SER A 7 8.64 1.17 -16.79
N ALA A 8 9.26 0.51 -15.80
CA ALA A 8 10.49 0.98 -15.16
C ALA A 8 11.68 0.97 -16.14
N VAL A 9 11.84 -0.11 -16.92
CA VAL A 9 12.86 -0.22 -17.96
C VAL A 9 12.66 0.83 -19.04
N LEU A 10 11.42 1.00 -19.51
CA LEU A 10 11.09 1.96 -20.55
C LEU A 10 11.26 3.41 -20.07
N THR A 11 10.89 3.69 -18.83
CA THR A 11 11.11 5.01 -18.19
C THR A 11 12.60 5.28 -18.03
N GLY A 12 13.37 4.34 -17.48
CA GLY A 12 14.83 4.47 -17.34
C GLY A 12 15.52 4.69 -18.69
N TYR A 13 15.09 3.95 -19.72
CA TYR A 13 15.56 4.13 -21.09
C TYR A 13 15.22 5.52 -21.67
N CYS A 14 13.99 6.00 -21.46
CA CYS A 14 13.58 7.34 -21.89
C CYS A 14 14.36 8.44 -21.15
N THR A 15 14.61 8.28 -19.85
CA THR A 15 15.42 9.20 -19.06
C THR A 15 16.86 9.24 -19.57
N LEU A 16 17.48 8.09 -19.85
CA LEU A 16 18.82 8.02 -20.45
C LEU A 16 18.86 8.70 -21.81
N LEU A 17 17.88 8.43 -22.69
CA LEU A 17 17.79 9.10 -23.99
C LEU A 17 17.60 10.61 -23.85
N LEU A 18 16.77 11.07 -22.91
CA LEU A 18 16.60 12.49 -22.63
C LEU A 18 17.92 13.13 -22.21
N LEU A 19 18.70 12.47 -21.34
CA LEU A 19 20.03 12.92 -20.94
C LEU A 19 20.97 13.03 -22.15
N PHE A 20 20.98 12.05 -23.05
CA PHE A 20 21.78 12.09 -24.29
C PHE A 20 21.33 13.20 -25.25
N VAL A 21 20.02 13.42 -25.38
CA VAL A 21 19.45 14.48 -26.22
C VAL A 21 19.80 15.86 -25.68
N LEU A 22 19.71 16.05 -24.36
CA LEU A 22 20.15 17.27 -23.69
C LEU A 22 21.65 17.49 -23.86
N PHE A 23 22.45 16.42 -23.82
CA PHE A 23 23.89 16.46 -24.11
C PHE A 23 24.16 16.94 -25.54
N GLN A 24 23.56 16.31 -26.56
CA GLN A 24 23.74 16.72 -27.96
C GLN A 24 23.25 18.15 -28.24
N ALA A 25 22.11 18.54 -27.66
CA ALA A 25 21.57 19.88 -27.77
C ALA A 25 22.49 20.93 -27.12
N ALA A 26 23.08 20.63 -25.96
CA ALA A 26 24.09 21.47 -25.31
C ALA A 26 25.33 21.66 -26.17
N LEU A 27 25.77 20.61 -26.88
CA LEU A 27 26.89 20.64 -27.82
C LEU A 27 26.55 21.30 -29.17
N ARG A 28 25.27 21.60 -29.45
CA ARG A 28 24.76 21.97 -30.78
C ARG A 28 25.18 21.00 -31.88
N GLU A 29 25.43 19.75 -31.52
CA GLU A 29 25.58 18.69 -32.49
C GLU A 29 24.23 18.41 -33.14
N LYS A 30 24.25 17.95 -34.40
CA LYS A 30 23.02 17.53 -35.04
C LYS A 30 22.44 16.38 -34.22
N LEU A 31 21.22 16.61 -33.72
CA LEU A 31 20.46 15.65 -32.93
C LEU A 31 20.05 14.49 -33.82
N ASN A 32 20.96 13.55 -34.02
CA ASN A 32 20.79 12.46 -34.97
C ASN A 32 20.32 11.22 -34.24
N LEU A 33 19.11 11.33 -33.69
CA LEU A 33 18.48 10.22 -33.00
C LEU A 33 17.97 9.22 -34.05
N HIS A 34 18.55 8.01 -34.05
CA HIS A 34 18.11 6.92 -34.93
C HIS A 34 16.60 6.70 -34.77
N TRP A 35 15.89 6.39 -35.86
CA TRP A 35 14.43 6.28 -35.89
C TRP A 35 13.88 5.29 -34.83
N ILE A 36 14.67 4.27 -34.49
CA ILE A 36 14.34 3.29 -33.46
C ILE A 36 14.17 3.92 -32.07
N HIS A 37 15.03 4.87 -31.69
CA HIS A 37 14.95 5.56 -30.41
C HIS A 37 13.78 6.55 -30.39
N LYS A 38 13.45 7.17 -31.53
CA LYS A 38 12.25 8.01 -31.68
C LYS A 38 10.99 7.16 -31.46
N PHE A 39 10.95 5.97 -32.03
CA PHE A 39 9.87 5.02 -31.80
C PHE A 39 9.76 4.63 -30.32
N PHE A 40 10.86 4.20 -29.68
CA PHE A 40 10.83 3.81 -28.28
C PHE A 40 10.51 4.97 -27.32
N LEU A 41 10.94 6.20 -27.61
CA LEU A 41 10.59 7.38 -26.83
C LEU A 41 9.09 7.69 -26.93
N SER A 42 8.55 7.69 -28.15
CA SER A 42 7.11 7.88 -28.37
C SER A 42 6.28 6.76 -27.72
N LEU A 43 6.73 5.52 -27.82
CA LEU A 43 6.12 4.37 -27.14
C LEU A 43 6.20 4.54 -25.62
N GLY A 44 7.33 4.99 -25.09
CA GLY A 44 7.52 5.29 -23.67
C GLY A 44 6.55 6.34 -23.15
N ILE A 45 6.46 7.47 -23.85
CA ILE A 45 5.51 8.54 -23.51
C ILE A 45 4.07 8.03 -23.58
N ALA A 46 3.71 7.30 -24.64
CA ALA A 46 2.37 6.72 -24.78
C ALA A 46 2.05 5.75 -23.65
N VAL A 47 2.98 4.85 -23.28
CA VAL A 47 2.82 3.91 -22.16
C VAL A 47 2.71 4.64 -20.83
N ILE A 48 3.48 5.71 -20.60
CA ILE A 48 3.39 6.52 -19.38
C ILE A 48 2.02 7.22 -19.32
N ILE A 49 1.58 7.87 -20.40
CA ILE A 49 0.29 8.55 -20.44
C ILE A 49 -0.85 7.55 -20.26
N LEU A 50 -0.83 6.42 -20.96
CA LEU A 50 -1.84 5.37 -20.82
C LEU A 50 -1.81 4.75 -19.43
N GLY A 51 -0.62 4.55 -18.85
CA GLY A 51 -0.44 4.05 -17.49
C GLY A 51 -0.99 5.01 -16.44
N LEU A 52 -0.63 6.30 -16.52
CA LEU A 52 -1.15 7.34 -15.63
C LEU A 52 -2.65 7.54 -15.79
N THR A 53 -3.16 7.54 -17.02
CA THR A 53 -4.59 7.68 -17.29
C THR A 53 -5.36 6.45 -16.81
N GLY A 54 -4.87 5.25 -17.11
CA GLY A 54 -5.45 3.99 -16.67
C GLY A 54 -5.45 3.85 -15.15
N PHE A 55 -4.37 4.24 -14.48
CA PHE A 55 -4.30 4.30 -13.02
C PHE A 55 -5.25 5.37 -12.45
N SER A 56 -5.34 6.54 -13.08
CA SER A 56 -6.23 7.63 -12.65
C SER A 56 -7.72 7.32 -12.80
N VAL A 57 -8.09 6.56 -13.83
CA VAL A 57 -9.48 6.19 -14.11
C VAL A 57 -9.87 4.89 -13.39
N GLY A 58 -9.01 3.88 -13.42
CA GLY A 58 -9.30 2.54 -12.89
C GLY A 58 -8.97 2.34 -11.41
N TRP A 59 -8.02 3.10 -10.86
CA TRP A 59 -7.50 2.94 -9.49
C TRP A 59 -7.47 4.27 -8.73
N ARG A 60 -8.52 5.08 -8.90
CA ARG A 60 -8.59 6.41 -8.28
C ARG A 60 -8.40 6.37 -6.75
N GLU A 61 -8.93 5.34 -6.10
CA GLU A 61 -8.86 5.16 -4.65
C GLU A 61 -7.43 4.81 -4.16
N GLU A 62 -6.63 4.17 -5.01
CA GLU A 62 -5.27 3.70 -4.67
C GLU A 62 -4.19 4.79 -4.84
N TRP A 63 -4.54 5.97 -5.33
CA TRP A 63 -3.62 7.12 -5.34
C TRP A 63 -3.11 7.47 -3.94
N SER A 64 -3.96 7.29 -2.94
CA SER A 64 -3.61 7.46 -1.54
C SER A 64 -2.49 6.50 -1.08
N THR A 65 -2.46 5.28 -1.63
CA THR A 65 -1.42 4.28 -1.40
C THR A 65 -0.05 4.73 -1.93
N VAL A 66 -0.03 5.49 -3.04
CA VAL A 66 1.21 6.11 -3.56
C VAL A 66 1.76 7.12 -2.55
N HIS A 67 0.90 7.96 -1.98
CA HIS A 67 1.31 8.92 -0.95
C HIS A 67 1.88 8.20 0.29
N LEU A 68 1.21 7.17 0.79
CA LEU A 68 1.70 6.37 1.92
C LEU A 68 3.03 5.67 1.61
N SER A 69 3.19 5.14 0.39
CA SER A 69 4.46 4.56 -0.06
C SER A 69 5.59 5.61 -0.09
N LEU A 70 5.30 6.84 -0.52
CA LEU A 70 6.26 7.94 -0.44
C LEU A 70 6.59 8.28 1.02
N GLN A 71 5.63 8.30 1.94
CA GLN A 71 5.94 8.48 3.37
C GLN A 71 6.84 7.37 3.91
N ALA A 72 6.71 6.13 3.42
CA ALA A 72 7.56 5.00 3.80
C ALA A 72 8.96 5.02 3.17
N THR A 73 9.12 5.62 1.98
CA THR A 73 10.33 5.45 1.14
C THR A 73 11.09 6.74 0.85
N ALA A 74 10.47 7.91 1.00
CA ALA A 74 11.05 9.20 0.61
C ALA A 74 12.42 9.50 1.21
N PRO A 75 12.71 9.21 2.50
CA PRO A 75 14.04 9.39 3.07
C PRO A 75 15.14 8.66 2.26
N PHE A 76 14.86 7.44 1.78
CA PHE A 76 15.83 6.65 1.01
C PHE A 76 15.87 7.06 -0.46
N LEU A 77 14.72 7.41 -1.04
CA LEU A 77 14.66 7.94 -2.40
C LEU A 77 15.48 9.22 -2.53
N GLN A 78 15.46 10.09 -1.53
CA GLN A 78 16.28 11.30 -1.51
C GLN A 78 17.78 10.97 -1.59
N PHE A 79 18.29 10.05 -0.76
CA PHE A 79 19.69 9.62 -0.85
C PHE A 79 20.02 9.02 -2.21
N GLY A 80 19.10 8.24 -2.79
CA GLY A 80 19.22 7.72 -4.15
C GLY A 80 19.34 8.83 -5.20
N PHE A 81 18.51 9.88 -5.10
CA PHE A 81 18.57 11.03 -6.01
C PHE A 81 19.87 11.83 -5.87
N VAL A 82 20.38 12.03 -4.65
CA VAL A 82 21.67 12.69 -4.43
C VAL A 82 22.81 11.87 -5.04
N GLY A 83 22.80 10.54 -4.85
CA GLY A 83 23.76 9.63 -5.48
C GLY A 83 23.71 9.71 -7.01
N ALA A 84 22.51 9.65 -7.59
CA ALA A 84 22.31 9.77 -9.03
C ALA A 84 22.77 11.13 -9.58
N LEU A 85 22.44 12.23 -8.90
CA LEU A 85 22.89 13.58 -9.25
C LEU A 85 24.42 13.66 -9.27
N THR A 86 25.07 13.13 -8.24
CA THR A 86 26.54 13.10 -8.12
C THR A 86 27.18 12.30 -9.25
N LEU A 87 26.64 11.13 -9.58
CA LEU A 87 27.16 10.28 -10.65
C LEU A 87 26.93 10.87 -12.05
N LEU A 88 25.86 11.63 -12.24
CA LEU A 88 25.55 12.30 -13.51
C LEU A 88 26.31 13.62 -13.68
N SER A 89 26.81 14.22 -12.59
CA SER A 89 27.47 15.52 -12.62
C SER A 89 28.66 15.63 -13.59
N PRO A 90 29.55 14.61 -13.75
CA PRO A 90 30.65 14.68 -14.73
C PRO A 90 30.17 14.89 -16.16
N PHE A 91 29.08 14.22 -16.56
CA PHE A 91 28.51 14.37 -17.89
C PHE A 91 27.95 15.78 -18.10
N VAL A 92 27.31 16.34 -17.08
CA VAL A 92 26.81 17.72 -17.12
C VAL A 92 27.97 18.72 -17.21
N PHE A 93 29.08 18.47 -16.50
CA PHE A 93 30.27 19.32 -16.58
C PHE A 93 30.93 19.22 -17.95
N GLU A 94 31.02 18.04 -18.55
CA GLU A 94 31.53 17.87 -19.91
C GLU A 94 30.67 18.63 -20.94
N CYS A 95 29.32 18.56 -20.82
CA CYS A 95 28.42 19.41 -21.61
C CYS A 95 28.73 20.89 -21.44
N TYR A 96 28.87 21.34 -20.19
CA TYR A 96 29.09 22.74 -19.86
C TYR A 96 30.37 23.29 -20.49
N HIS A 97 31.48 22.54 -20.43
CA HIS A 97 32.76 22.98 -20.98
C HIS A 97 32.69 23.15 -22.51
N ARG A 98 32.01 22.23 -23.20
CA ARG A 98 31.88 22.22 -24.67
C ARG A 98 30.75 23.12 -25.21
N ALA A 99 29.80 23.53 -24.37
CA ALA A 99 28.64 24.32 -24.78
C ALA A 99 29.00 25.78 -25.13
N LYS A 100 28.18 26.40 -26.00
CA LYS A 100 28.26 27.85 -26.29
C LYS A 100 27.64 28.68 -25.15
N TYR A 101 28.00 29.95 -25.03
CA TYR A 101 27.61 30.82 -23.90
C TYR A 101 26.13 30.74 -23.49
N GLY A 102 25.18 30.90 -24.43
CA GLY A 102 23.75 30.82 -24.10
C GLY A 102 23.29 29.44 -23.59
N SER A 103 23.89 28.36 -24.09
CA SER A 103 23.63 27.00 -23.61
C SER A 103 24.29 26.74 -22.25
N LYS A 104 25.45 27.36 -21.95
CA LYS A 104 26.09 27.28 -20.62
C LYS A 104 25.19 27.85 -19.53
N VAL A 105 24.57 29.02 -19.78
CA VAL A 105 23.63 29.64 -18.83
C VAL A 105 22.45 28.70 -18.55
N LEU A 106 21.85 28.14 -19.61
CA LEU A 106 20.74 27.20 -19.46
C LEU A 106 21.14 25.95 -18.65
N ILE A 107 22.29 25.34 -18.95
CA ILE A 107 22.80 24.16 -18.22
C ILE A 107 22.97 24.48 -16.74
N VAL A 108 23.60 25.60 -16.41
CA VAL A 108 23.83 26.02 -15.01
C VAL A 108 22.50 26.25 -14.29
N VAL A 109 21.55 26.94 -14.92
CA VAL A 109 20.24 27.22 -14.31
C VAL A 109 19.47 25.92 -14.07
N VAL A 110 19.38 25.03 -15.06
CA VAL A 110 18.63 23.77 -14.92
C VAL A 110 19.31 22.85 -13.92
N PHE A 111 20.61 22.64 -14.03
CA PHE A 111 21.35 21.77 -13.12
C PHE A 111 21.33 22.31 -11.69
N GLY A 112 21.50 23.64 -11.52
CA GLY A 112 21.40 24.29 -10.22
C GLY A 112 20.01 24.17 -9.61
N ALA A 113 18.94 24.37 -10.40
CA ALA A 113 17.57 24.23 -9.94
C ALA A 113 17.24 22.78 -9.53
N VAL A 114 17.65 21.79 -10.33
CA VAL A 114 17.46 20.36 -10.01
C VAL A 114 18.26 19.98 -8.76
N SER A 115 19.50 20.44 -8.65
CA SER A 115 20.34 20.17 -7.48
C SER A 115 19.74 20.78 -6.22
N ALA A 116 19.29 22.04 -6.28
CA ALA A 116 18.63 22.70 -5.16
C ALA A 116 17.34 21.98 -4.77
N ALA A 117 16.53 21.55 -5.73
CA ALA A 117 15.32 20.79 -5.46
C ALA A 117 15.63 19.46 -4.75
N ILE A 118 16.65 18.72 -5.20
CA ILE A 118 17.05 17.44 -4.58
C ILE A 118 17.63 17.67 -3.18
N PHE A 119 18.51 18.64 -2.99
CA PHE A 119 19.13 18.92 -1.69
C PHE A 119 18.15 19.49 -0.66
N LEU A 120 17.12 20.23 -1.11
CA LEU A 120 16.13 20.83 -0.21
C LEU A 120 14.87 19.97 -0.04
N CYS A 121 14.68 18.89 -0.80
CA CYS A 121 13.47 18.08 -0.71
C CYS A 121 13.23 17.44 0.67
N PRO A 122 14.24 17.14 1.53
CA PRO A 122 13.97 16.66 2.88
C PRO A 122 13.15 17.58 3.77
N LEU A 123 13.10 18.88 3.46
CA LEU A 123 12.23 19.84 4.15
C LEU A 123 10.73 19.53 3.94
N LEU A 124 10.40 18.77 2.90
CA LEU A 124 9.03 18.39 2.55
C LEU A 124 8.72 16.93 2.89
N ILE A 125 9.72 16.16 3.34
CA ILE A 125 9.54 14.74 3.64
C ILE A 125 8.86 14.60 5.00
N GLN A 126 7.63 14.10 4.97
CA GLN A 126 6.87 13.75 6.15
C GLN A 126 6.72 12.22 6.20
N SER A 127 7.30 11.61 7.23
CA SER A 127 7.19 10.19 7.47
C SER A 127 6.87 9.93 8.93
N PRO A 128 5.88 9.09 9.25
CA PRO A 128 5.61 8.74 10.64
C PRO A 128 6.76 7.95 11.27
N CYS A 129 7.58 7.25 10.48
CA CYS A 129 8.74 6.48 10.97
C CYS A 129 9.99 7.35 11.17
N LEU A 130 9.92 8.65 10.87
CA LEU A 130 10.83 9.62 11.46
C LEU A 130 10.38 9.89 12.89
N ILE A 131 10.82 9.04 13.83
CA ILE A 131 10.40 9.07 15.23
C ILE A 131 11.56 8.58 16.11
N GLU A 132 11.63 9.06 17.35
CA GLU A 132 12.57 8.51 18.32
C GLU A 132 12.11 7.10 18.76
N LEU A 133 13.05 6.22 19.09
CA LEU A 133 12.72 4.83 19.42
C LEU A 133 11.91 4.72 20.73
N ASP A 134 12.16 5.62 21.68
CA ASP A 134 11.41 5.70 22.94
C ASP A 134 10.00 6.30 22.78
N GLU A 135 9.75 7.00 21.67
CA GLU A 135 8.43 7.50 21.30
C GLU A 135 7.63 6.52 20.43
N LEU A 136 8.23 5.38 20.02
CA LEU A 136 7.56 4.38 19.20
C LEU A 136 6.35 3.80 19.96
N PRO A 137 5.14 3.88 19.39
CA PRO A 137 3.94 3.32 20.02
C PRO A 137 4.04 1.80 20.18
N GLU A 138 3.17 1.24 21.03
CA GLU A 138 3.02 -0.22 21.11
C GLU A 138 2.67 -0.83 19.74
N LYS A 139 3.16 -2.05 19.50
CA LYS A 139 2.86 -2.81 18.28
C LYS A 139 1.34 -2.91 18.07
N PRO A 140 0.82 -2.53 16.89
CA PRO A 140 -0.59 -2.66 16.59
C PRO A 140 -1.04 -4.12 16.73
N LYS A 141 -2.17 -4.33 17.42
CA LYS A 141 -2.80 -5.64 17.55
C LYS A 141 -3.31 -6.11 16.19
N LEU A 142 -3.31 -7.42 15.94
CA LEU A 142 -3.85 -7.98 14.71
C LEU A 142 -5.32 -8.36 14.89
N ILE A 143 -6.15 -7.97 13.93
CA ILE A 143 -7.53 -8.42 13.76
C ILE A 143 -7.58 -9.28 12.49
N GLY A 144 -8.12 -10.49 12.60
CA GLY A 144 -8.20 -11.41 11.48
C GLY A 144 -9.38 -11.07 10.57
N HIS A 145 -9.11 -10.48 9.40
CA HIS A 145 -10.12 -10.13 8.40
C HIS A 145 -10.75 -11.42 7.86
N ARG A 146 -12.04 -11.66 8.14
CA ARG A 146 -12.74 -12.92 7.77
C ARG A 146 -11.99 -14.19 8.24
N GLY A 147 -11.28 -14.07 9.37
CA GLY A 147 -10.33 -15.08 9.87
C GLY A 147 -8.89 -14.85 9.36
N ALA A 148 -8.34 -15.80 8.61
CA ALA A 148 -7.03 -15.76 7.99
C ALA A 148 -7.12 -16.19 6.51
N PRO A 149 -7.67 -15.34 5.61
CA PRO A 149 -8.06 -15.72 4.25
C PRO A 149 -6.89 -16.02 3.32
N MET A 150 -5.66 -15.66 3.68
CA MET A 150 -4.44 -16.11 2.98
C MET A 150 -3.99 -17.52 3.39
N LEU A 151 -4.60 -18.13 4.42
CA LEU A 151 -4.26 -19.46 4.91
C LEU A 151 -5.40 -20.47 4.78
N ALA A 152 -6.62 -20.00 4.62
CA ALA A 152 -7.82 -20.83 4.58
C ALA A 152 -8.97 -20.06 3.91
N PRO A 153 -10.04 -20.74 3.46
CA PRO A 153 -11.17 -20.07 2.82
C PRO A 153 -11.86 -19.07 3.77
N GLU A 154 -12.06 -17.82 3.32
CA GLU A 154 -12.61 -16.73 4.14
C GLU A 154 -13.96 -17.08 4.80
N ASN A 155 -14.24 -16.51 5.98
CA ASN A 155 -15.50 -16.72 6.72
C ASN A 155 -15.83 -18.21 7.00
N THR A 156 -14.81 -19.07 7.15
CA THR A 156 -14.97 -20.49 7.56
C THR A 156 -14.35 -20.76 8.92
N MET A 157 -14.75 -21.85 9.58
CA MET A 157 -14.16 -22.25 10.87
C MET A 157 -12.67 -22.55 10.76
N MET A 158 -12.20 -23.08 9.63
CA MET A 158 -10.76 -23.24 9.39
C MET A 158 -10.04 -21.89 9.39
N SER A 159 -10.61 -20.88 8.72
CA SER A 159 -10.05 -19.52 8.67
C SER A 159 -9.92 -18.87 10.05
N PHE A 160 -10.96 -18.97 10.88
CA PHE A 160 -10.89 -18.45 12.25
C PHE A 160 -9.90 -19.23 13.13
N ASN A 161 -9.84 -20.56 13.00
CA ASN A 161 -8.84 -21.34 13.73
C ASN A 161 -7.40 -20.99 13.32
N ARG A 162 -7.16 -20.73 12.03
CA ARG A 162 -5.84 -20.27 11.54
C ARG A 162 -5.48 -18.89 12.08
N SER A 163 -6.44 -17.97 12.21
CA SER A 163 -6.17 -16.66 12.77
C SER A 163 -5.86 -16.71 14.27
N ILE A 164 -6.42 -17.66 15.03
CA ILE A 164 -6.02 -17.91 16.44
C ILE A 164 -4.51 -18.23 16.52
N ALA A 165 -4.00 -19.06 15.62
CA ALA A 165 -2.57 -19.39 15.56
C ALA A 165 -1.67 -18.18 15.19
N CYS A 166 -2.25 -17.14 14.59
CA CYS A 166 -1.58 -15.85 14.39
C CYS A 166 -1.59 -14.94 15.64
N GLY A 167 -2.33 -15.30 16.69
CA GLY A 167 -2.47 -14.48 17.90
C GLY A 167 -3.38 -13.25 17.73
N VAL A 168 -4.34 -13.29 16.80
CA VAL A 168 -5.29 -12.19 16.60
C VAL A 168 -6.08 -11.88 17.87
N LYS A 169 -6.43 -10.60 18.05
CA LYS A 169 -7.18 -10.11 19.22
C LYS A 169 -8.67 -9.96 18.95
N ALA A 170 -9.05 -9.91 17.67
CA ALA A 170 -10.42 -9.98 17.25
C ALA A 170 -10.55 -10.79 15.96
N PHE A 171 -11.69 -11.45 15.79
CA PHE A 171 -12.17 -11.90 14.50
C PHE A 171 -12.98 -10.77 13.88
N GLU A 172 -12.64 -10.40 12.66
CA GLU A 172 -13.50 -9.59 11.83
C GLU A 172 -14.25 -10.49 10.85
N THR A 173 -15.53 -10.22 10.62
CA THR A 173 -16.40 -11.04 9.77
C THR A 173 -17.57 -10.24 9.22
N ASP A 174 -18.27 -10.82 8.27
CA ASP A 174 -19.48 -10.27 7.69
C ASP A 174 -20.68 -11.12 8.09
N VAL A 175 -21.70 -10.52 8.69
CA VAL A 175 -22.92 -11.22 9.12
C VAL A 175 -24.05 -10.90 8.15
N GLN A 176 -24.74 -11.94 7.70
CA GLN A 176 -25.99 -11.82 6.95
C GLN A 176 -27.10 -12.60 7.65
N LEU A 177 -28.35 -12.21 7.40
CA LEU A 177 -29.51 -12.92 7.92
C LEU A 177 -30.33 -13.54 6.80
N ARG A 178 -30.78 -14.76 7.04
CA ARG A 178 -31.66 -15.53 6.17
C ARG A 178 -33.13 -15.24 6.51
N TYR A 179 -34.06 -15.65 5.64
CA TYR A 179 -35.51 -15.52 5.89
C TYR A 179 -35.99 -16.21 7.18
N ASP A 180 -35.38 -17.33 7.57
CA ASP A 180 -35.70 -18.00 8.84
C ASP A 180 -35.07 -17.33 10.07
N ARG A 181 -34.35 -16.22 9.87
CA ARG A 181 -33.73 -15.44 10.92
C ARG A 181 -32.54 -16.11 11.64
N ILE A 182 -31.83 -17.03 10.98
CA ILE A 182 -30.53 -17.53 11.47
C ILE A 182 -29.39 -16.66 10.90
N PRO A 183 -28.60 -15.94 11.72
CA PRO A 183 -27.44 -15.19 11.26
C PRO A 183 -26.27 -16.11 10.88
N PHE A 184 -25.63 -15.82 9.76
CA PHE A 184 -24.53 -16.61 9.20
C PHE A 184 -23.43 -15.73 8.62
N LEU A 185 -22.25 -16.31 8.38
CA LEU A 185 -21.08 -15.55 7.97
C LEU A 185 -20.88 -15.58 6.46
N MET A 186 -20.98 -14.43 5.80
CA MET A 186 -20.79 -14.31 4.35
C MET A 186 -20.54 -12.85 3.98
N HIS A 187 -19.48 -12.59 3.22
CA HIS A 187 -19.17 -11.25 2.75
C HIS A 187 -20.06 -10.83 1.58
N ASP A 188 -20.11 -11.69 0.56
CA ASP A 188 -20.70 -11.30 -0.73
C ASP A 188 -22.21 -11.14 -0.59
N ASN A 189 -22.74 -10.05 -1.13
CA ASN A 189 -24.16 -9.71 -1.09
C ASN A 189 -24.67 -9.42 -2.51
N GLU A 190 -25.97 -9.14 -2.61
CA GLU A 190 -26.64 -8.75 -3.86
C GLU A 190 -26.33 -9.71 -5.03
N SER A 191 -25.75 -9.19 -6.12
CA SER A 191 -25.50 -9.96 -7.35
C SER A 191 -24.47 -11.07 -7.21
N GLU A 192 -23.55 -10.94 -6.25
CA GLU A 192 -22.45 -11.90 -6.02
C GLU A 192 -22.71 -12.86 -4.85
N PHE A 193 -23.86 -12.74 -4.17
CA PHE A 193 -24.21 -13.56 -3.03
C PHE A 193 -24.02 -15.07 -3.33
N LEU A 194 -23.17 -15.72 -2.52
CA LEU A 194 -22.72 -17.12 -2.64
C LEU A 194 -21.92 -17.50 -3.91
N ARG A 195 -21.84 -16.63 -4.92
CA ARG A 195 -21.33 -17.01 -6.26
C ARG A 195 -19.82 -17.20 -6.32
N ARG A 196 -19.07 -16.47 -5.51
CA ARG A 196 -17.60 -16.46 -5.53
C ARG A 196 -17.00 -17.48 -4.58
N THR A 197 -17.61 -17.63 -3.40
CA THR A 197 -17.07 -18.42 -2.28
C THR A 197 -17.79 -19.73 -2.04
N THR A 198 -18.68 -20.16 -2.94
CA THR A 198 -19.38 -21.44 -2.83
C THR A 198 -19.61 -22.14 -4.17
N ASP A 199 -20.11 -23.38 -4.11
CA ASP A 199 -20.57 -24.20 -5.24
C ASP A 199 -22.06 -24.00 -5.59
N VAL A 200 -22.69 -22.90 -5.13
CA VAL A 200 -24.13 -22.63 -5.35
C VAL A 200 -24.58 -22.74 -6.81
N LYS A 201 -23.71 -22.37 -7.77
CA LYS A 201 -24.00 -22.44 -9.20
C LYS A 201 -24.11 -23.88 -9.71
N GLU A 202 -23.42 -24.81 -9.07
CA GLU A 202 -23.40 -26.23 -9.42
C GLU A 202 -24.60 -26.94 -8.78
N ILE A 203 -24.91 -26.63 -7.50
CA ILE A 203 -26.01 -27.25 -6.75
C ILE A 203 -27.38 -26.69 -7.17
N PHE A 204 -27.46 -25.39 -7.48
CA PHE A 204 -28.71 -24.71 -7.82
C PHE A 204 -28.60 -23.88 -9.12
N PRO A 205 -28.32 -24.50 -10.28
CA PRO A 205 -28.03 -23.79 -11.54
C PRO A 205 -29.18 -22.92 -12.05
N ASN A 206 -30.41 -23.26 -11.69
CA ASN A 206 -31.63 -22.57 -12.15
C ASN A 206 -32.21 -21.62 -11.09
N LYS A 207 -31.57 -21.45 -9.92
CA LYS A 207 -32.00 -20.49 -8.90
C LYS A 207 -31.08 -19.27 -8.90
N HIS A 208 -31.69 -18.09 -8.87
CA HIS A 208 -30.97 -16.84 -8.62
C HIS A 208 -31.17 -16.42 -7.17
N PHE A 209 -30.10 -16.46 -6.39
CA PHE A 209 -30.06 -15.92 -5.05
C PHE A 209 -29.56 -14.49 -5.13
N ASN A 210 -30.47 -13.54 -5.27
CA ASN A 210 -30.11 -12.11 -5.29
C ASN A 210 -29.98 -11.54 -3.87
N TYR A 211 -30.54 -12.22 -2.87
CA TYR A 211 -30.48 -11.86 -1.46
C TYR A 211 -30.56 -13.12 -0.59
N SER A 212 -30.07 -13.03 0.64
CA SER A 212 -30.06 -14.09 1.66
C SER A 212 -31.46 -14.65 2.04
N GLY A 213 -32.53 -13.94 1.67
CA GLY A 213 -33.92 -14.31 1.99
C GLY A 213 -34.49 -15.54 1.26
N ASN A 214 -33.82 -16.07 0.22
CA ASN A 214 -34.41 -17.10 -0.64
C ASN A 214 -33.92 -18.54 -0.37
N LEU A 215 -33.09 -18.76 0.65
CA LEU A 215 -32.49 -20.08 0.97
C LEU A 215 -33.01 -20.64 2.28
N THR A 216 -33.09 -21.98 2.38
CA THR A 216 -33.17 -22.70 3.66
C THR A 216 -31.79 -22.82 4.34
N TRP A 217 -31.74 -23.13 5.64
CA TRP A 217 -30.50 -23.30 6.40
C TRP A 217 -29.87 -24.62 5.99
N GLU A 218 -30.70 -25.61 5.73
CA GLU A 218 -30.31 -26.89 5.14
C GLU A 218 -29.71 -26.68 3.74
N GLU A 219 -30.33 -25.86 2.89
CA GLU A 219 -29.75 -25.50 1.59
C GLU A 219 -28.41 -24.77 1.75
N LEU A 220 -28.32 -23.79 2.65
CA LEU A 220 -27.07 -23.07 2.93
C LEU A 220 -25.95 -23.97 3.47
N GLN A 221 -26.28 -24.87 4.41
CA GLN A 221 -25.33 -25.84 4.98
C GLN A 221 -24.91 -26.91 3.97
N SER A 222 -25.72 -27.16 2.95
CA SER A 222 -25.39 -28.13 1.89
C SER A 222 -24.31 -27.61 0.92
N LEU A 223 -24.06 -26.29 0.91
CA LEU A 223 -23.06 -25.67 0.04
C LEU A 223 -21.64 -25.88 0.57
N ASN A 224 -20.74 -26.16 -0.35
CA ASN A 224 -19.31 -26.14 -0.10
C ASN A 224 -18.79 -24.71 -0.10
N ALA A 225 -18.15 -24.27 0.99
CA ALA A 225 -17.61 -22.91 1.16
C ALA A 225 -16.08 -22.84 1.05
N GLY A 226 -15.44 -23.90 0.54
CA GLY A 226 -14.00 -24.11 0.69
C GLY A 226 -13.25 -24.49 -0.58
N GLU A 227 -13.83 -25.29 -1.47
CA GLU A 227 -13.17 -25.79 -2.66
C GLU A 227 -12.73 -24.67 -3.62
N TRP A 228 -13.52 -23.59 -3.68
CA TRP A 228 -13.21 -22.40 -4.49
C TRP A 228 -11.84 -21.80 -4.17
N PHE A 229 -11.41 -21.86 -2.90
CA PHE A 229 -10.15 -21.28 -2.45
C PHE A 229 -8.96 -22.03 -3.06
N ILE A 230 -9.05 -23.36 -3.16
CA ILE A 230 -8.03 -24.20 -3.81
C ILE A 230 -8.08 -24.03 -5.34
N LYS A 231 -9.29 -23.95 -5.92
CA LYS A 231 -9.48 -23.82 -7.37
C LYS A 231 -9.00 -22.48 -7.92
N THR A 232 -9.26 -21.39 -7.21
CA THR A 232 -9.00 -20.02 -7.69
C THR A 232 -7.68 -19.44 -7.16
N ASP A 233 -7.15 -19.97 -6.05
CA ASP A 233 -5.94 -19.50 -5.38
C ASP A 233 -5.88 -17.96 -5.26
N PRO A 234 -6.87 -17.34 -4.57
CA PRO A 234 -7.12 -15.90 -4.64
C PRO A 234 -5.95 -15.04 -4.14
N PHE A 235 -5.06 -15.63 -3.34
CA PHE A 235 -3.88 -14.97 -2.76
C PHE A 235 -2.55 -15.58 -3.21
N HIS A 236 -2.55 -16.48 -4.20
CA HIS A 236 -1.33 -17.20 -4.63
C HIS A 236 -0.60 -17.92 -3.48
N SER A 237 -1.38 -18.45 -2.54
CA SER A 237 -0.94 -19.00 -1.26
C SER A 237 -1.17 -20.51 -1.15
N VAL A 238 -2.02 -21.09 -2.01
CA VAL A 238 -2.38 -22.52 -1.96
C VAL A 238 -1.17 -23.43 -2.12
N SER A 239 -0.15 -22.99 -2.87
CA SER A 239 1.12 -23.71 -3.03
C SER A 239 1.91 -23.89 -1.72
N GLN A 240 1.64 -23.08 -0.70
CA GLN A 240 2.31 -23.11 0.61
C GLN A 240 1.59 -24.01 1.62
N LEU A 241 0.38 -24.50 1.30
CA LEU A 241 -0.40 -25.36 2.16
C LEU A 241 0.04 -26.83 2.05
N SER A 242 -0.01 -27.56 3.17
CA SER A 242 0.14 -29.01 3.17
C SER A 242 -1.04 -29.68 2.44
N GLU A 243 -0.87 -30.93 1.99
CA GLU A 243 -1.99 -31.66 1.38
C GLU A 243 -3.15 -31.88 2.36
N GLU A 244 -2.85 -32.09 3.64
CA GLU A 244 -3.85 -32.16 4.71
C GLU A 244 -4.64 -30.86 4.85
N ASP A 245 -3.95 -29.71 4.80
CA ASP A 245 -4.56 -28.39 4.86
C ASP A 245 -5.42 -28.11 3.62
N LYS A 246 -4.99 -28.58 2.44
CA LYS A 246 -5.78 -28.48 1.20
C LYS A 246 -7.07 -29.30 1.29
N GLU A 247 -7.01 -30.53 1.78
CA GLU A 247 -8.21 -31.36 1.96
C GLU A 247 -9.15 -30.78 3.02
N MET A 248 -8.62 -30.25 4.13
CA MET A 248 -9.41 -29.54 5.12
C MET A 248 -10.08 -28.28 4.52
N ALA A 249 -9.34 -27.51 3.73
CA ALA A 249 -9.85 -26.30 3.08
C ALA A 249 -10.97 -26.63 2.09
N LYS A 250 -10.86 -27.72 1.33
CA LYS A 250 -11.94 -28.17 0.43
C LYS A 250 -13.21 -28.56 1.18
N ASN A 251 -13.10 -29.04 2.42
CA ASN A 251 -14.22 -29.54 3.21
C ASN A 251 -14.74 -28.51 4.23
N GLN A 252 -15.02 -27.29 3.79
CA GLN A 252 -15.60 -26.22 4.63
C GLN A 252 -17.06 -25.94 4.26
N THR A 253 -17.84 -25.51 5.24
CA THR A 253 -19.21 -25.02 5.08
C THR A 253 -19.35 -23.61 5.64
N ILE A 254 -20.45 -22.94 5.30
CA ILE A 254 -20.78 -21.60 5.80
C ILE A 254 -21.13 -21.71 7.30
N PRO A 255 -20.42 -21.06 8.23
CA PRO A 255 -20.73 -21.11 9.65
C PRO A 255 -21.90 -20.18 10.03
N SER A 256 -22.62 -20.54 11.09
CA SER A 256 -23.52 -19.61 11.77
C SER A 256 -22.74 -18.62 12.62
N LEU A 257 -23.33 -17.45 12.90
CA LEU A 257 -22.77 -16.49 13.86
C LEU A 257 -22.56 -17.15 15.23
N LEU A 258 -23.54 -17.93 15.71
CA LEU A 258 -23.44 -18.64 16.98
C LEU A 258 -22.18 -19.53 17.06
N LYS A 259 -21.80 -20.20 15.97
CA LYS A 259 -20.61 -21.05 15.94
C LYS A 259 -19.32 -20.25 16.12
N LEU A 260 -19.24 -19.06 15.52
CA LEU A 260 -18.12 -18.15 15.72
C LEU A 260 -18.09 -17.56 17.13
N LEU A 261 -19.25 -17.15 17.67
CA LEU A 261 -19.34 -16.61 19.03
C LEU A 261 -18.86 -17.61 20.09
N ASN A 262 -19.21 -18.90 19.94
CA ASN A 262 -18.73 -19.95 20.83
C ASN A 262 -17.20 -20.10 20.76
N LEU A 263 -16.62 -20.05 19.55
CA LEU A 263 -15.16 -20.08 19.38
C LEU A 263 -14.50 -18.84 20.02
N ALA A 264 -15.10 -17.67 19.82
CA ALA A 264 -14.61 -16.41 20.36
C ALA A 264 -14.61 -16.39 21.89
N GLU A 265 -15.68 -16.85 22.54
CA GLU A 265 -15.74 -16.98 24.01
C GLU A 265 -14.70 -17.99 24.53
N GLN A 266 -14.59 -19.16 23.88
CA GLN A 266 -13.63 -20.20 24.26
C GLN A 266 -12.17 -19.69 24.29
N HIS A 267 -11.83 -18.81 23.35
CA HIS A 267 -10.47 -18.26 23.21
C HIS A 267 -10.32 -16.85 23.77
N ASN A 268 -11.39 -16.26 24.32
CA ASN A 268 -11.43 -14.87 24.80
C ASN A 268 -10.93 -13.88 23.73
N ILE A 269 -11.46 -14.01 22.51
CA ILE A 269 -11.18 -13.18 21.33
C ILE A 269 -12.41 -12.32 21.03
N SER A 270 -12.21 -11.06 20.67
CA SER A 270 -13.32 -10.17 20.31
C SER A 270 -13.92 -10.53 18.95
N VAL A 271 -15.20 -10.22 18.72
CA VAL A 271 -15.85 -10.36 17.41
C VAL A 271 -16.29 -8.99 16.93
N MET A 272 -15.79 -8.61 15.77
CA MET A 272 -16.09 -7.38 15.06
C MET A 272 -16.79 -7.75 13.76
N PHE A 273 -17.91 -7.11 13.41
CA PHE A 273 -18.61 -7.50 12.20
C PHE A 273 -19.41 -6.40 11.55
N ASP A 274 -19.47 -6.41 10.23
CA ASP A 274 -20.48 -5.70 9.46
C ASP A 274 -21.77 -6.54 9.40
N LEU A 275 -22.92 -5.86 9.42
CA LEU A 275 -24.24 -6.48 9.30
C LEU A 275 -24.84 -6.11 7.94
N TYR A 276 -24.87 -7.07 7.03
CA TYR A 276 -25.55 -6.93 5.74
C TYR A 276 -27.00 -7.42 5.88
N SER A 277 -27.92 -6.47 5.74
CA SER A 277 -29.35 -6.74 5.88
C SER A 277 -30.15 -5.90 4.89
N PRO A 278 -31.14 -6.51 4.18
CA PRO A 278 -32.13 -5.77 3.42
C PRO A 278 -33.21 -5.10 4.30
N ASN A 279 -33.36 -5.50 5.57
CA ASN A 279 -34.30 -4.94 6.55
C ASN A 279 -33.61 -4.68 7.90
N GLN A 280 -32.92 -3.54 7.98
CA GLN A 280 -31.89 -3.28 9.00
C GLN A 280 -32.41 -3.32 10.45
N GLU A 281 -33.63 -2.87 10.74
CA GLU A 281 -34.17 -2.78 12.10
C GLU A 281 -34.50 -4.18 12.69
N TYR A 282 -35.20 -5.02 11.93
CA TYR A 282 -35.61 -6.34 12.42
C TYR A 282 -34.42 -7.32 12.50
N ASP A 283 -33.54 -7.28 11.49
CA ASP A 283 -32.39 -8.18 11.44
C ASP A 283 -31.35 -7.85 12.52
N MET A 284 -31.27 -6.58 12.92
CA MET A 284 -30.48 -6.14 14.06
C MET A 284 -30.95 -6.81 15.35
N ASN A 285 -32.25 -6.74 15.67
CA ASN A 285 -32.80 -7.29 16.91
C ASN A 285 -32.55 -8.80 17.04
N GLU A 286 -32.70 -9.54 15.95
CA GLU A 286 -32.40 -10.97 15.97
C GLU A 286 -30.91 -11.24 16.19
N THR A 287 -30.03 -10.48 15.53
CA THR A 287 -28.58 -10.61 15.71
C THR A 287 -28.18 -10.37 17.16
N ILE A 288 -28.73 -9.33 17.79
CA ILE A 288 -28.50 -9.03 19.21
C ILE A 288 -28.98 -10.19 20.08
N ASN A 289 -30.19 -10.70 19.84
CA ASN A 289 -30.72 -11.84 20.59
C ASN A 289 -29.82 -13.07 20.49
N VAL A 290 -29.33 -13.41 19.30
CA VAL A 290 -28.39 -14.53 19.10
C VAL A 290 -27.10 -14.30 19.88
N ILE A 291 -26.55 -13.08 19.86
CA ILE A 291 -25.33 -12.74 20.60
C ILE A 291 -25.55 -12.87 22.10
N LEU A 292 -26.60 -12.27 22.64
CA LEU A 292 -26.90 -12.32 24.08
C LEU A 292 -27.18 -13.74 24.56
N ASN A 293 -27.90 -14.54 23.76
CA ASN A 293 -28.21 -15.93 24.08
C ASN A 293 -27.01 -16.90 23.91
N SER A 294 -25.97 -16.51 23.17
CA SER A 294 -24.76 -17.33 23.02
C SER A 294 -23.95 -17.46 24.33
N GLY A 295 -24.14 -16.53 25.27
CA GLY A 295 -23.39 -16.48 26.53
C GLY A 295 -21.99 -15.85 26.42
N ILE A 296 -21.59 -15.36 25.24
CA ILE A 296 -20.34 -14.59 25.08
C ILE A 296 -20.36 -13.33 25.94
N LYS A 297 -19.20 -12.96 26.51
CA LYS A 297 -19.08 -11.71 27.25
C LYS A 297 -19.33 -10.52 26.31
N GLN A 298 -20.24 -9.64 26.69
CA GLN A 298 -20.65 -8.50 25.85
C GLN A 298 -19.47 -7.58 25.48
N ASN A 299 -18.49 -7.41 26.37
CA ASN A 299 -17.30 -6.59 26.10
C ASN A 299 -16.33 -7.19 25.06
N LEU A 300 -16.58 -8.40 24.57
CA LEU A 300 -15.89 -8.98 23.42
C LEU A 300 -16.58 -8.62 22.09
N ILE A 301 -17.76 -7.99 22.10
CA ILE A 301 -18.52 -7.68 20.88
C ILE A 301 -18.25 -6.24 20.44
N PHE A 302 -17.72 -6.09 19.22
CA PHE A 302 -17.41 -4.82 18.59
C PHE A 302 -18.49 -4.53 17.56
N TRP A 303 -19.41 -3.63 17.90
CA TRP A 303 -20.59 -3.30 17.12
C TRP A 303 -20.30 -2.18 16.10
N LEU A 304 -20.19 -2.55 14.83
CA LEU A 304 -20.00 -1.63 13.70
C LEU A 304 -21.31 -1.13 13.07
N PRO A 305 -22.44 -1.86 13.09
CA PRO A 305 -23.66 -1.36 12.44
C PRO A 305 -24.06 0.04 12.95
N PRO A 306 -24.34 1.00 12.05
CA PRO A 306 -24.61 2.39 12.44
C PRO A 306 -26.07 2.60 12.90
N VAL A 307 -26.95 1.67 12.53
CA VAL A 307 -28.40 1.77 12.75
C VAL A 307 -28.71 1.57 14.23
N GLU A 308 -29.59 2.42 14.77
CA GLU A 308 -30.22 2.27 16.08
C GLU A 308 -29.27 1.98 17.25
N ARG A 309 -28.07 2.59 17.23
CA ARG A 309 -27.07 2.41 18.29
C ARG A 309 -27.58 2.77 19.67
N GLU A 310 -28.53 3.70 19.77
CA GLU A 310 -29.19 4.05 21.02
C GLU A 310 -29.98 2.88 21.60
N ILE A 311 -30.67 2.10 20.75
CA ILE A 311 -31.42 0.91 21.16
C ILE A 311 -30.47 -0.23 21.52
N VAL A 312 -29.39 -0.40 20.75
CA VAL A 312 -28.33 -1.38 21.05
C VAL A 312 -27.69 -1.08 22.40
N ASN A 313 -27.40 0.19 22.71
CA ASN A 313 -26.79 0.59 23.98
C ASN A 313 -27.71 0.32 25.19
N VAL A 314 -29.04 0.36 24.99
CA VAL A 314 -30.00 -0.01 26.03
C VAL A 314 -30.11 -1.54 26.17
N THR A 315 -30.16 -2.26 25.04
CA THR A 315 -30.41 -3.71 25.02
C THR A 315 -29.16 -4.53 25.37
N ALA A 316 -27.98 -4.07 24.94
CA ALA A 316 -26.69 -4.72 25.09
C ALA A 316 -25.61 -3.69 25.51
N PRO A 317 -25.71 -3.10 26.71
CA PRO A 317 -24.84 -2.01 27.16
C PRO A 317 -23.35 -2.37 27.26
N GLY A 318 -23.01 -3.66 27.26
CA GLY A 318 -21.62 -4.12 27.26
C GLY A 318 -20.97 -4.16 25.88
N PHE A 319 -21.72 -3.96 24.79
CA PHE A 319 -21.13 -3.93 23.44
C PHE A 319 -20.25 -2.70 23.26
N ILE A 320 -19.14 -2.87 22.55
CA ILE A 320 -18.22 -1.80 22.22
C ILE A 320 -18.62 -1.23 20.86
N HIS A 321 -19.12 -0.01 20.86
CA HIS A 321 -19.51 0.69 19.64
C HIS A 321 -18.28 1.21 18.87
N VAL A 322 -18.10 0.74 17.63
CA VAL A 322 -16.97 1.11 16.77
C VAL A 322 -17.46 1.89 15.57
N TYR A 323 -16.87 3.04 15.28
CA TYR A 323 -17.39 4.00 14.30
C TYR A 323 -16.56 4.01 13.02
N LYS A 324 -17.20 4.28 11.88
CA LYS A 324 -16.50 4.36 10.57
C LYS A 324 -15.89 5.73 10.31
N ASN A 325 -16.37 6.78 11.00
CA ASN A 325 -15.96 8.16 10.77
C ASN A 325 -15.63 8.88 12.09
N VAL A 326 -14.55 9.68 12.08
CA VAL A 326 -14.06 10.45 13.23
C VAL A 326 -15.09 11.46 13.73
N THR A 327 -15.75 12.18 12.83
CA THR A 327 -16.77 13.19 13.17
C THR A 327 -17.96 12.53 13.85
N GLU A 328 -18.46 11.43 13.30
CA GLU A 328 -19.58 10.70 13.89
C GLU A 328 -19.22 10.15 15.29
N MET A 329 -18.04 9.55 15.41
CA MET A 329 -17.52 9.04 16.67
C MET A 329 -17.49 10.12 17.74
N HIS A 330 -16.91 11.29 17.43
CA HIS A 330 -16.83 12.41 18.37
C HIS A 330 -18.21 12.96 18.74
N ASN A 331 -19.11 13.15 17.77
CA ASN A 331 -20.46 13.64 18.01
C ASN A 331 -21.26 12.72 18.95
N ARG A 332 -20.94 11.43 18.96
CA ARG A 332 -21.60 10.41 19.78
C ARG A 332 -20.82 10.04 21.05
N GLY A 333 -19.71 10.72 21.33
CA GLY A 333 -18.87 10.44 22.51
C GLY A 333 -18.17 9.07 22.46
N GLY A 334 -18.01 8.49 21.27
CA GLY A 334 -17.34 7.21 21.06
C GLY A 334 -15.81 7.31 21.18
N ASN A 335 -15.17 6.16 21.36
CA ASN A 335 -13.72 6.04 21.53
C ASN A 335 -13.11 4.88 20.72
N HIS A 336 -13.82 4.32 19.74
CA HIS A 336 -13.31 3.27 18.86
C HIS A 336 -13.59 3.63 17.40
N LEU A 337 -12.55 3.73 16.59
CA LEU A 337 -12.60 4.02 15.17
C LEU A 337 -12.18 2.79 14.36
N ASN A 338 -12.92 2.46 13.31
CA ASN A 338 -12.59 1.46 12.30
C ASN A 338 -12.69 2.10 10.92
N SER A 339 -11.55 2.46 10.33
CA SER A 339 -11.50 3.23 9.09
C SER A 339 -10.49 2.60 8.12
N ARG A 340 -10.66 2.88 6.82
CA ARG A 340 -9.69 2.40 5.83
C ARG A 340 -8.35 3.07 6.08
N TYR A 341 -7.24 2.35 5.86
CA TYR A 341 -5.89 2.83 6.20
C TYR A 341 -5.47 4.16 5.54
N ASN A 342 -6.19 4.61 4.50
CA ASN A 342 -5.91 5.80 3.72
C ASN A 342 -6.88 6.96 3.98
N GLU A 343 -7.87 6.79 4.85
CA GLU A 343 -8.85 7.83 5.18
C GLU A 343 -8.40 8.73 6.33
N VAL A 344 -7.50 8.23 7.19
CA VAL A 344 -7.00 8.95 8.37
C VAL A 344 -5.48 9.07 8.26
N ASN A 345 -4.96 10.30 8.35
CA ASN A 345 -3.54 10.55 8.24
C ASN A 345 -2.79 10.27 9.55
N ALA A 346 -1.45 10.19 9.50
CA ALA A 346 -0.63 9.85 10.66
C ALA A 346 -0.71 10.84 11.83
N GLU A 347 -0.90 12.13 11.57
CA GLU A 347 -1.05 13.14 12.62
C GLU A 347 -2.39 12.98 13.35
N GLU A 348 -3.47 12.78 12.59
CA GLU A 348 -4.79 12.53 13.13
C GLU A 348 -4.84 11.21 13.94
N ILE A 349 -4.18 10.15 13.46
CA ILE A 349 -4.02 8.90 14.23
C ILE A 349 -3.38 9.19 15.59
N ARG A 350 -2.27 9.94 15.62
CA ARG A 350 -1.57 10.28 16.88
C ARG A 350 -2.47 11.10 17.82
N ASP A 351 -3.20 12.06 17.28
CA ASP A 351 -4.10 12.89 18.07
C ASP A 351 -5.28 12.11 18.67
N LEU A 352 -5.85 11.19 17.90
CA LEU A 352 -6.88 10.27 18.38
C LEU A 352 -6.32 9.38 19.50
N ARG A 353 -5.11 8.84 19.32
CA ARG A 353 -4.46 7.97 20.30
C ARG A 353 -4.13 8.71 21.60
N ARG A 354 -3.69 9.98 21.52
CA ARG A 354 -3.52 10.86 22.71
C ARG A 354 -4.81 11.08 23.48
N LYS A 355 -5.96 11.02 22.81
CA LYS A 355 -7.31 11.13 23.40
C LYS A 355 -7.88 9.77 23.84
N ASN A 356 -7.04 8.73 23.95
CA ASN A 356 -7.44 7.36 24.29
C ASN A 356 -8.49 6.75 23.34
N VAL A 357 -8.52 7.21 22.08
CA VAL A 357 -9.33 6.57 21.04
C VAL A 357 -8.58 5.33 20.53
N SER A 358 -9.27 4.19 20.47
CA SER A 358 -8.75 3.03 19.77
C SER A 358 -8.95 3.18 18.27
N VAL A 359 -7.87 3.15 17.49
CA VAL A 359 -7.88 3.29 16.03
C VAL A 359 -7.52 1.97 15.37
N ASN A 360 -8.50 1.34 14.72
CA ASN A 360 -8.30 0.18 13.85
C ASN A 360 -8.28 0.60 12.39
N LEU A 361 -7.31 0.07 11.63
CA LEU A 361 -7.14 0.37 10.20
C LEU A 361 -7.21 -0.89 9.34
N TRP A 362 -7.96 -0.83 8.24
CA TRP A 362 -8.20 -1.99 7.37
C TRP A 362 -8.09 -1.66 5.88
N THR A 363 -7.85 -2.64 4.99
CA THR A 363 -7.28 -3.97 5.25
C THR A 363 -5.78 -3.92 4.97
N VAL A 364 -4.94 -4.19 5.98
CA VAL A 364 -3.49 -3.99 5.91
C VAL A 364 -2.80 -5.33 5.73
N ASN A 365 -2.28 -5.61 4.53
CA ASN A 365 -1.65 -6.90 4.22
C ASN A 365 -0.13 -6.82 4.07
N GLU A 366 0.39 -5.65 3.71
CA GLU A 366 1.80 -5.46 3.41
C GLU A 366 2.61 -5.10 4.66
N ARG A 367 3.80 -5.70 4.79
CA ARG A 367 4.72 -5.46 5.91
C ARG A 367 5.17 -4.00 6.03
N TRP A 368 5.45 -3.35 4.90
CA TRP A 368 5.86 -1.95 4.88
C TRP A 368 4.72 -1.02 5.35
N LEU A 369 3.47 -1.34 4.99
CA LEU A 369 2.29 -0.57 5.39
C LEU A 369 2.00 -0.77 6.88
N PHE A 370 2.10 -2.01 7.36
CA PHE A 370 2.02 -2.31 8.79
C PHE A 370 3.06 -1.51 9.60
N SER A 371 4.32 -1.49 9.14
CA SER A 371 5.39 -0.71 9.77
C SER A 371 5.08 0.79 9.79
N LEU A 372 4.60 1.34 8.67
CA LEU A 372 4.22 2.76 8.58
C LEU A 372 3.10 3.12 9.57
N LEU A 373 2.05 2.29 9.66
CA LEU A 373 0.91 2.50 10.55
C LEU A 373 1.26 2.25 12.03
N TRP A 374 2.23 1.39 12.30
CA TRP A 374 2.83 1.25 13.64
C TRP A 374 3.49 2.57 14.04
N CYS A 375 4.37 3.14 13.20
CA CYS A 375 4.98 4.43 13.48
C CYS A 375 3.95 5.58 13.61
N ALA A 376 2.81 5.47 12.91
CA ALA A 376 1.69 6.41 13.05
C ALA A 376 0.91 6.25 14.36
N GLY A 377 1.01 5.08 15.01
CA GLY A 377 0.42 4.80 16.32
C GLY A 377 -0.93 4.08 16.28
N ALA A 378 -1.27 3.37 15.21
CA ALA A 378 -2.49 2.57 15.15
C ALA A 378 -2.64 1.61 16.35
N SER A 379 -3.86 1.46 16.89
CA SER A 379 -4.12 0.46 17.95
C SER A 379 -4.03 -0.96 17.43
N SER A 380 -4.56 -1.14 16.22
CA SER A 380 -4.74 -2.43 15.59
C SER A 380 -4.87 -2.28 14.09
N VAL A 381 -4.63 -3.39 13.39
CA VAL A 381 -4.93 -3.50 11.96
C VAL A 381 -5.76 -4.73 11.69
N THR A 382 -6.74 -4.61 10.80
CA THR A 382 -7.45 -5.76 10.22
C THR A 382 -6.68 -6.24 9.00
N THR A 383 -6.36 -7.54 8.95
CA THR A 383 -5.42 -8.09 7.97
C THR A 383 -5.83 -9.46 7.45
N ASN A 384 -5.54 -9.72 6.18
CA ASN A 384 -5.58 -11.06 5.57
C ASN A 384 -4.30 -11.86 5.85
N SER A 385 -3.19 -11.17 6.13
CA SER A 385 -1.83 -11.72 6.19
C SER A 385 -1.32 -11.84 7.63
N CYS A 386 -2.19 -12.19 8.58
CA CYS A 386 -1.84 -12.27 10.00
C CYS A 386 -0.59 -13.11 10.28
N HIS A 387 -0.35 -14.14 9.47
CA HIS A 387 0.80 -15.04 9.58
C HIS A 387 2.13 -14.39 9.21
N LEU A 388 2.11 -13.34 8.38
CA LEU A 388 3.29 -12.54 8.04
C LEU A 388 3.52 -11.42 9.07
N LEU A 389 2.44 -10.78 9.52
CA LEU A 389 2.52 -9.61 10.40
C LEU A 389 2.77 -9.97 11.87
N LYS A 390 2.41 -11.19 12.30
CA LYS A 390 2.63 -11.63 13.68
C LYS A 390 4.11 -11.60 14.06
N ASP A 391 5.00 -11.92 13.12
CA ASP A 391 6.45 -12.06 13.34
C ASP A 391 7.22 -10.73 13.13
N VAL A 392 6.51 -9.62 12.91
CA VAL A 392 7.12 -8.29 12.76
C VAL A 392 7.35 -7.68 14.14
N ASP A 393 8.56 -7.80 14.67
CA ASP A 393 8.90 -7.33 16.04
C ASP A 393 9.33 -5.87 16.13
N HIS A 394 9.58 -5.22 15.00
CA HIS A 394 9.84 -3.80 14.88
C HIS A 394 9.40 -3.29 13.49
N PRO A 395 9.11 -1.99 13.31
CA PRO A 395 8.91 -1.42 11.98
C PRO A 395 10.14 -1.68 11.10
N ASP A 396 9.95 -1.86 9.79
CA ASP A 396 11.02 -2.15 8.83
C ASP A 396 12.21 -1.20 8.94
N TRP A 397 11.92 0.06 9.25
CA TRP A 397 12.92 1.04 9.66
C TRP A 397 12.28 2.08 10.56
N ILE A 398 13.10 2.66 11.44
CA ILE A 398 12.80 3.88 12.19
C ILE A 398 14.06 4.74 12.21
N MET A 399 13.88 6.05 12.25
CA MET A 399 15.02 6.95 12.35
C MET A 399 14.59 8.24 13.01
N SER A 400 15.22 8.59 14.13
CA SER A 400 15.03 9.90 14.76
C SER A 400 15.20 11.03 13.75
N HIS A 401 14.40 12.09 13.86
CA HIS A 401 14.56 13.30 13.05
C HIS A 401 15.99 13.82 13.10
N LYS A 402 16.60 13.84 14.29
CA LYS A 402 17.99 14.31 14.47
C LYS A 402 19.00 13.49 13.66
N LYS A 403 18.95 12.15 13.72
CA LYS A 403 19.85 11.29 12.91
C LYS A 403 19.59 11.49 11.42
N TYR A 404 18.33 11.55 10.99
CA TYR A 404 17.99 11.78 9.59
C TYR A 404 18.58 13.11 9.08
N THR A 405 18.38 14.20 9.83
CA THR A 405 18.93 15.52 9.50
C THR A 405 20.46 15.53 9.43
N ILE A 406 21.16 14.86 10.35
CA ILE A 406 22.62 14.73 10.32
C ILE A 406 23.08 13.98 9.07
N ILE A 407 22.47 12.84 8.77
CA ILE A 407 22.81 12.02 7.60
C ILE A 407 22.55 12.82 6.32
N TRP A 408 21.38 13.46 6.22
CA TRP A 408 21.03 14.32 5.10
C TRP A 408 22.08 15.42 4.86
N ILE A 409 22.38 16.24 5.87
CA ILE A 409 23.37 17.32 5.72
C ILE A 409 24.74 16.76 5.31
N ALA A 410 25.17 15.66 5.92
CA ALA A 410 26.45 15.05 5.61
C ALA A 410 26.52 14.51 4.18
N VAL A 411 25.47 13.79 3.72
CA VAL A 411 25.39 13.22 2.37
C VAL A 411 25.37 14.33 1.31
N ASP A 412 24.57 15.38 1.51
CA ASP A 412 24.48 16.50 0.58
C ASP A 412 25.80 17.28 0.52
N PHE A 413 26.42 17.53 1.68
CA PHE A 413 27.71 18.21 1.75
C PHE A 413 28.82 17.40 1.06
N MET A 414 28.89 16.09 1.29
CA MET A 414 29.86 15.22 0.64
C MET A 414 29.62 15.14 -0.87
N SER A 415 28.36 15.02 -1.31
CA SER A 415 27.99 15.07 -2.73
C SER A 415 28.46 16.38 -3.37
N PHE A 416 28.22 17.51 -2.72
CA PHE A 416 28.64 18.81 -3.20
C PHE A 416 30.18 18.92 -3.34
N LEU A 417 30.94 18.47 -2.34
CA LEU A 417 32.40 18.44 -2.40
C LEU A 417 32.93 17.55 -3.54
N ILE A 418 32.34 16.37 -3.71
CA ILE A 418 32.68 15.45 -4.81
C ILE A 418 32.41 16.12 -6.16
N MET A 419 31.25 16.75 -6.33
CA MET A 419 30.91 17.45 -7.56
C MET A 419 31.86 18.62 -7.84
N ILE A 420 32.28 19.40 -6.84
CA ILE A 420 33.31 20.43 -7.01
C ILE A 420 34.63 19.81 -7.47
N GLY A 421 35.09 18.75 -6.80
CA GLY A 421 36.33 18.07 -7.17
C GLY A 421 36.31 17.52 -8.61
N LEU A 422 35.18 16.93 -9.01
CA LEU A 422 34.96 16.43 -10.37
C LEU A 422 34.93 17.56 -11.41
N TYR A 423 34.36 18.72 -11.06
CA TYR A 423 34.37 19.91 -11.91
C TYR A 423 35.78 20.46 -12.10
N SER A 424 36.54 20.64 -11.01
CA SER A 424 37.93 21.12 -11.05
C SER A 424 38.84 20.20 -11.86
N PHE A 425 38.75 18.88 -11.64
CA PHE A 425 39.50 17.89 -12.40
C PHE A 425 39.18 17.93 -13.91
N HIS A 426 37.91 18.14 -14.26
CA HIS A 426 37.52 18.31 -15.66
C HIS A 426 38.07 19.62 -16.24
N SER A 427 37.96 20.74 -15.52
CA SER A 427 38.49 22.04 -15.95
C SER A 427 39.98 21.95 -16.29
N GLU A 428 40.80 21.37 -15.41
CA GLU A 428 42.24 21.18 -15.63
C GLU A 428 42.55 20.32 -16.86
N LYS A 429 41.76 19.27 -17.12
CA LYS A 429 41.89 18.45 -18.34
C LYS A 429 41.57 19.22 -19.62
N THR A 430 40.55 20.08 -19.59
CA THR A 430 40.20 20.92 -20.73
C THR A 430 41.26 21.98 -21.00
N ASP A 431 41.80 22.63 -19.96
CA ASP A 431 42.83 23.66 -20.08
C ASP A 431 44.19 23.08 -20.54
N SER A 432 44.56 21.89 -20.06
CA SER A 432 45.78 21.19 -20.51
C SER A 432 45.70 20.67 -21.95
N SER A 433 44.49 20.45 -22.48
CA SER A 433 44.27 20.16 -23.91
C SER A 433 44.25 21.40 -24.81
N ALA A 434 44.35 22.61 -24.23
CA ALA A 434 44.14 23.88 -24.91
C ALA A 434 45.31 24.89 -24.74
N SER A 435 46.55 24.56 -25.13
CA SER A 435 47.59 25.57 -25.50
C SER A 435 48.90 24.98 -26.08
N PRO A 436 49.67 25.68 -26.95
CA PRO A 436 49.29 26.56 -28.05
C PRO A 436 49.87 26.14 -29.41
N TYR A 437 49.26 26.68 -30.47
CA TYR A 437 49.80 26.84 -31.81
C TYR A 437 51.31 27.13 -31.87
N PHE A 438 52.06 26.37 -32.67
CA PHE A 438 53.35 26.82 -33.24
C PHE A 438 53.11 27.51 -34.59
N PRO A 439 53.52 28.76 -34.80
CA PRO A 439 53.48 29.39 -36.11
C PRO A 439 54.80 29.13 -36.87
N GLY A 440 54.68 28.75 -38.13
CA GLY A 440 55.70 28.99 -39.14
C GLY A 440 56.45 27.77 -39.67
N LYS A 441 56.18 27.42 -40.93
CA LYS A 441 57.16 27.58 -42.01
C LYS A 441 56.44 27.57 -43.36
N HIS A 442 56.49 28.73 -44.03
CA HIS A 442 56.30 28.82 -45.47
C HIS A 442 57.36 27.98 -46.19
N ALA A 443 56.94 27.16 -47.15
CA ALA A 443 57.75 26.80 -48.31
C ALA A 443 56.81 26.65 -49.51
N ALA A 444 57.20 27.31 -50.59
CA ALA A 444 56.42 27.60 -51.76
C ALA A 444 56.45 26.48 -52.82
N CYS A 445 55.52 26.59 -53.76
CA CYS A 445 55.68 26.33 -55.20
C CYS A 445 55.83 24.85 -55.66
N VAL A 446 54.90 24.37 -56.48
CA VAL A 446 55.05 24.29 -57.96
C VAL A 446 53.87 23.49 -58.54
N THR A 447 53.34 24.05 -59.61
CA THR A 447 52.36 23.54 -60.58
C THR A 447 52.74 22.19 -61.21
N LYS A 448 51.74 21.36 -61.53
CA LYS A 448 51.54 20.84 -62.90
C LYS A 448 50.23 20.08 -63.03
N GLU A 449 49.44 20.54 -64.00
CA GLU A 449 48.40 19.81 -64.72
C GLU A 449 48.96 18.54 -65.37
N VAL A 450 48.17 17.47 -65.41
CA VAL A 450 47.53 16.92 -66.63
C VAL A 450 46.17 16.35 -66.24
#